data_AF-A0A2T0L6Q6-F1
#
_entry.id   AF-A0A2T0L6Q6-F1
#
_cell.length_a   1.000
_cell.length_b   1.000
_cell.length_c   1.000
_cell.angle_alpha   90.00
_cell.angle_beta   90.00
_cell.angle_gamma   90.00
#
_symmetry.space_group_name_H-M   'P 1'
#
loop_
_entity.id
_entity.type
_entity.pdbx_description
1 polymer ?
#
loop_
_entity_poly.entity_id
_entity_poly.type
_entity_poly.pdbx_seq_one_letter_code
_entity_poly.pdbx_strand_id
1 'polypeptide(L)'
;MNLDQERQAIRDELETLRANGARRQELSLHACKRLFFDLGIRPSMAAVRDLTQTGSASDIPKDIDHFWERIRNVSRVKVGAGAIPKALEDRAGELLGALFEEAVSHARTTLNDERQEIRAQITAADQRAREAEIRRQASEDAIKRSELRAEAAWERVRVLESELSSAATHGNAHQEGLQATVRRLEHENEALRQRLDNEFANNATLRDRIDALHVELRQSTEHYAQQIKDAVAEAERRVKPMLVELDSLRSMAATYQSGVRDASRKEFEFIQQIAAAKARGDRLDAQLREQSDEVDALTKEVAVLRGQQGIDPAIANLLCSLVEAGRLTGDELKAIGTAVDGHVALPLRCPKCEEGEPELSQVDHRFELQCPECDHSSGLGGSRLEAVSRFLSSDPIAASA
;
A
#
# COMPACT_ATOMS: atom_id res chain seq x y z
N MET A 1 124.07 -25.13 -53.45
CA MET A 1 124.50 -24.42 -52.22
C MET A 1 124.05 -22.98 -52.35
N ASN A 2 123.71 -22.32 -51.25
CA ASN A 2 123.39 -20.89 -51.30
C ASN A 2 124.67 -20.09 -51.60
N LEU A 3 124.60 -19.00 -52.36
CA LEU A 3 125.75 -18.15 -52.71
C LEU A 3 126.53 -17.69 -51.46
N ASP A 4 125.83 -17.50 -50.35
CA ASP A 4 126.44 -17.13 -49.06
C ASP A 4 127.25 -18.27 -48.43
N GLN A 5 126.84 -19.53 -48.64
CA GLN A 5 127.59 -20.70 -48.17
C GLN A 5 128.90 -20.87 -48.95
N GLU A 6 128.88 -20.63 -50.26
CA GLU A 6 130.08 -20.70 -51.11
C GLU A 6 131.04 -19.55 -50.80
N ARG A 7 130.53 -18.34 -50.54
CA ARG A 7 131.34 -17.21 -50.06
C ARG A 7 132.01 -17.51 -48.72
N GLN A 8 131.28 -18.15 -47.79
CA GLN A 8 131.85 -18.52 -46.50
C GLN A 8 132.94 -19.60 -46.65
N ALA A 9 132.72 -20.61 -47.49
CA ALA A 9 133.73 -21.62 -47.80
C ALA A 9 135.00 -20.98 -48.40
N ILE A 10 134.86 -20.00 -49.30
CA ILE A 10 136.01 -19.27 -49.85
C ILE A 10 136.74 -18.46 -48.77
N ARG A 11 136.03 -17.87 -47.80
CA ARG A 11 136.67 -17.17 -46.67
C ARG A 11 137.47 -18.13 -45.80
N ASP A 12 136.90 -19.28 -45.46
CA ASP A 12 137.57 -20.30 -44.65
C ASP A 12 138.82 -20.83 -45.38
N GLU A 13 138.74 -21.08 -46.70
CA GLU A 13 139.89 -21.42 -47.55
C GLU A 13 140.98 -20.34 -47.49
N LEU A 14 140.61 -19.06 -47.63
CA LEU A 14 141.56 -17.95 -47.56
C LEU A 14 142.18 -17.80 -46.16
N GLU A 15 141.44 -18.10 -45.09
CA GLU A 15 141.97 -18.13 -43.72
C GLU A 15 142.99 -19.25 -43.52
N THR A 16 142.73 -20.46 -44.05
CA THR A 16 143.71 -21.56 -44.00
C THR A 16 144.98 -21.22 -44.80
N LEU A 17 144.84 -20.62 -45.98
CA LEU A 17 145.98 -20.15 -46.78
C LEU A 17 146.78 -19.07 -46.04
N ARG A 18 146.08 -18.16 -45.34
CA ARG A 18 146.72 -17.13 -44.51
C ARG A 18 147.47 -17.74 -43.33
N ALA A 19 146.90 -18.74 -42.66
CA ALA A 19 147.55 -19.47 -41.57
C ALA A 19 148.79 -20.25 -42.04
N ASN A 20 148.79 -20.74 -43.28
CA ASN A 20 149.92 -21.40 -43.93
C ASN A 20 150.99 -20.43 -44.48
N GLY A 21 150.86 -19.13 -44.22
CA GLY A 21 151.86 -18.12 -44.58
C GLY A 21 151.79 -17.60 -46.02
N ALA A 22 150.66 -17.80 -46.72
CA ALA A 22 150.49 -17.30 -48.09
C ALA A 22 150.64 -15.77 -48.18
N ARG A 23 151.25 -15.30 -49.27
CA ARG A 23 151.46 -13.86 -49.48
C ARG A 23 150.15 -13.19 -49.88
N ARG A 24 150.04 -11.89 -49.58
CA ARG A 24 148.84 -11.08 -49.89
C ARG A 24 148.41 -11.14 -51.36
N GLN A 25 149.35 -11.18 -52.31
CA GLN A 25 149.05 -11.32 -53.75
C GLN A 25 148.46 -12.70 -54.10
N GLU A 26 148.88 -13.76 -53.40
CA GLU A 26 148.38 -15.12 -53.64
C GLU A 26 146.93 -15.24 -53.15
N LEU A 27 146.61 -14.60 -52.02
CA LEU A 27 145.24 -14.52 -51.49
C LEU A 27 144.30 -13.77 -52.46
N SER A 28 144.72 -12.63 -53.02
CA SER A 28 143.90 -11.87 -53.97
C SER A 28 143.70 -12.60 -55.30
N LEU A 29 144.73 -13.26 -55.83
CA LEU A 29 144.61 -14.09 -57.04
C LEU A 29 143.76 -15.34 -56.81
N HIS A 30 143.85 -15.97 -55.63
CA HIS A 30 143.00 -17.11 -55.27
C HIS A 30 141.53 -16.69 -55.18
N ALA A 31 141.23 -15.57 -54.52
CA ALA A 31 139.89 -15.00 -54.47
C ALA A 31 139.36 -14.66 -55.87
N CYS A 32 140.17 -14.07 -56.75
CA CYS A 32 139.77 -13.78 -58.14
C CYS A 32 139.40 -15.05 -58.92
N LYS A 33 140.17 -16.12 -58.75
CA LYS A 33 139.88 -17.42 -59.39
C LYS A 33 138.56 -18.00 -58.89
N ARG A 34 138.34 -18.05 -57.57
CA ARG A 34 137.11 -18.65 -57.02
C ARG A 34 135.87 -17.83 -57.37
N LEU A 35 135.95 -16.50 -57.28
CA LEU A 35 134.88 -15.60 -57.72
C LEU A 35 134.51 -15.82 -59.19
N PHE A 36 135.50 -15.93 -60.06
CA PHE A 36 135.27 -16.02 -61.50
C PHE A 36 134.83 -17.41 -61.96
N PHE A 37 135.53 -18.46 -61.54
CA PHE A 37 135.28 -19.83 -62.02
C PHE A 37 134.15 -20.54 -61.29
N ASP A 38 133.99 -20.32 -59.98
CA ASP A 38 132.97 -21.04 -59.22
C ASP A 38 131.66 -20.25 -59.13
N LEU A 39 131.75 -18.95 -58.85
CA LEU A 39 130.55 -18.11 -58.67
C LEU A 39 130.07 -17.42 -59.96
N GLY A 40 130.89 -17.42 -61.02
CA GLY A 40 130.61 -16.65 -62.23
C GLY A 40 130.60 -15.13 -62.02
N ILE A 41 131.10 -14.65 -60.87
CA ILE A 41 131.12 -13.23 -60.51
C ILE A 41 132.42 -12.62 -61.00
N ARG A 42 132.33 -11.50 -61.72
CA ARG A 42 133.50 -10.73 -62.15
C ARG A 42 134.28 -10.23 -60.92
N PRO A 43 135.57 -10.57 -60.74
CA PRO A 43 136.35 -10.06 -59.62
C PRO A 43 136.42 -8.54 -59.64
N SER A 44 136.02 -7.93 -58.55
CA SER A 44 136.04 -6.47 -58.34
C SER A 44 136.83 -6.15 -57.07
N MET A 45 137.31 -4.92 -56.98
CA MET A 45 138.00 -4.40 -55.80
C MET A 45 137.24 -4.67 -54.49
N ALA A 46 135.94 -4.40 -54.49
CA ALA A 46 135.09 -4.62 -53.32
C ALA A 46 134.92 -6.11 -52.98
N ALA A 47 134.65 -6.95 -53.98
CA ALA A 47 134.42 -8.37 -53.77
C ALA A 47 135.70 -9.12 -53.30
N VAL A 48 136.85 -8.77 -53.87
CA VAL A 48 138.13 -9.38 -53.47
C VAL A 48 138.51 -8.90 -52.07
N ARG A 49 138.33 -7.61 -51.75
CA ARG A 49 138.62 -7.07 -50.41
C ARG A 49 137.73 -7.67 -49.33
N ASP A 50 136.44 -7.90 -49.62
CA ASP A 50 135.49 -8.52 -48.69
C ASP A 50 135.90 -9.95 -48.31
N LEU A 51 136.45 -10.71 -49.27
CA LEU A 51 136.90 -12.08 -49.05
C LEU A 51 138.30 -12.16 -48.42
N THR A 52 139.25 -11.34 -48.87
CA THR A 52 140.64 -11.43 -48.38
C THR A 52 140.89 -10.64 -47.09
N GLN A 53 140.02 -9.69 -46.74
CA GLN A 53 140.11 -8.75 -45.61
C GLN A 53 141.49 -8.07 -45.46
N THR A 54 142.33 -8.12 -46.50
CA THR A 54 143.74 -7.71 -46.49
C THR A 54 144.10 -7.11 -47.85
N GLY A 55 144.85 -6.01 -47.83
CA GLY A 55 145.33 -5.30 -49.02
C GLY A 55 144.99 -3.81 -49.02
N SER A 56 145.91 -3.01 -49.57
CA SER A 56 145.70 -1.58 -49.79
C SER A 56 144.75 -1.34 -50.98
N ALA A 57 144.09 -0.18 -51.00
CA ALA A 57 143.23 0.25 -52.10
C ALA A 57 143.96 0.34 -53.46
N SER A 58 145.30 0.41 -53.47
CA SER A 58 146.14 0.49 -54.67
C SER A 58 146.56 -0.87 -55.24
N ASP A 59 146.54 -1.93 -54.43
CA ASP A 59 147.24 -3.18 -54.79
C ASP A 59 146.29 -4.28 -55.27
N ILE A 60 145.02 -4.26 -54.82
CA ILE A 60 143.99 -5.21 -55.26
C ILE A 60 143.64 -5.05 -56.76
N PRO A 61 143.55 -3.83 -57.34
CA PRO A 61 143.30 -3.68 -58.77
C PRO A 61 144.40 -4.30 -59.62
N LYS A 62 145.67 -4.11 -59.23
CA LYS A 62 146.83 -4.67 -59.96
C LYS A 62 146.80 -6.20 -60.02
N ASP A 63 146.37 -6.85 -58.95
CA ASP A 63 146.25 -8.31 -58.92
C ASP A 63 145.08 -8.81 -59.78
N ILE A 64 143.95 -8.07 -59.79
CA ILE A 64 142.81 -8.34 -60.68
C ILE A 64 143.23 -8.19 -62.14
N ASP A 65 143.98 -7.14 -62.48
CA ASP A 65 144.49 -6.91 -63.83
C ASP A 65 145.45 -8.01 -64.26
N HIS A 66 146.36 -8.42 -63.37
CA HIS A 66 147.28 -9.53 -63.60
C HIS A 66 146.52 -10.86 -63.82
N PHE A 67 145.47 -11.11 -63.05
CA PHE A 67 144.57 -12.25 -63.27
C PHE A 67 143.94 -12.23 -64.67
N TRP A 68 143.38 -11.08 -65.08
CA TRP A 68 142.75 -10.93 -66.40
C TRP A 68 143.73 -11.04 -67.56
N GLU A 69 144.94 -10.51 -67.40
CA GLU A 69 146.01 -10.65 -68.38
C GLU A 69 146.40 -12.12 -68.56
N ARG A 70 146.50 -12.86 -67.44
CA ARG A 70 146.78 -14.30 -67.47
C ARG A 70 145.66 -15.09 -68.16
N ILE A 71 144.39 -14.77 -67.91
CA ILE A 71 143.26 -15.40 -68.62
C ILE A 71 143.29 -15.07 -70.11
N ARG A 72 143.48 -13.80 -70.48
CA ARG A 72 143.53 -13.37 -71.89
C ARG A 72 144.69 -14.03 -72.66
N ASN A 73 145.82 -14.27 -72.00
CA ASN A 73 146.96 -14.96 -72.60
C ASN A 73 146.68 -16.46 -72.79
N VAL A 74 145.93 -17.09 -71.89
CA VAL A 74 145.58 -18.52 -71.98
C VAL A 74 144.40 -18.77 -72.93
N SER A 75 143.45 -17.84 -73.07
CA SER A 75 142.23 -18.01 -73.88
C SER A 75 142.35 -17.53 -75.33
N ARG A 76 143.54 -17.10 -75.78
CA ARG A 76 143.76 -16.66 -77.17
C ARG A 76 143.75 -17.84 -78.14
N VAL A 77 142.57 -18.23 -78.61
CA VAL A 77 142.43 -18.81 -79.95
C VAL A 77 142.72 -17.68 -80.94
N LYS A 78 143.92 -17.68 -81.54
CA LYS A 78 144.30 -16.73 -82.61
C LYS A 78 143.47 -17.05 -83.86
N VAL A 79 142.28 -16.48 -84.01
CA VAL A 79 141.71 -16.26 -85.34
C VAL A 79 142.45 -15.04 -85.89
N GLY A 80 143.40 -15.29 -86.79
CA GLY A 80 144.18 -14.23 -87.42
C GLY A 80 143.27 -13.28 -88.18
N ALA A 81 143.54 -11.98 -88.08
CA ALA A 81 142.93 -10.94 -88.90
C ALA A 81 143.23 -11.25 -90.38
N GLY A 82 142.25 -11.84 -91.06
CA GLY A 82 142.22 -12.09 -92.49
C GLY A 82 140.78 -11.92 -92.94
N ALA A 83 140.57 -11.08 -93.95
CA ALA A 83 139.24 -10.88 -94.52
C ALA A 83 138.59 -12.24 -94.84
N ILE A 84 137.36 -12.42 -94.37
CA ILE A 84 136.56 -13.61 -94.69
C ILE A 84 136.42 -13.66 -96.23
N PRO A 85 136.67 -14.80 -96.89
CA PRO A 85 136.48 -14.91 -98.33
C PRO A 85 135.05 -14.53 -98.73
N LYS A 86 134.87 -13.67 -99.74
CA LYS A 86 133.54 -13.17 -100.19
C LYS A 86 132.49 -14.27 -100.36
N ALA A 87 132.87 -15.42 -100.92
CA ALA A 87 131.95 -16.55 -101.11
C ALA A 87 131.41 -17.15 -99.78
N LEU A 88 132.15 -17.03 -98.69
CA LEU A 88 131.68 -17.42 -97.35
C LEU A 88 130.86 -16.29 -96.70
N GLU A 89 131.19 -15.03 -96.96
CA GLU A 89 130.42 -13.86 -96.52
C GLU A 89 129.03 -13.83 -97.16
N ASP A 90 128.92 -14.05 -98.46
CA ASP A 90 127.65 -14.08 -99.20
C ASP A 90 126.75 -15.24 -98.70
N ARG A 91 127.31 -16.44 -98.54
CA ARG A 91 126.58 -17.61 -97.98
C ARG A 91 126.16 -17.41 -96.53
N ALA A 92 126.99 -16.75 -95.72
CA ALA A 92 126.62 -16.40 -94.35
C ALA A 92 125.51 -15.34 -94.34
N GLY A 93 125.56 -14.35 -95.24
CA GLY A 93 124.51 -13.34 -95.42
C GLY A 93 123.17 -13.93 -95.87
N GLU A 94 123.19 -14.85 -96.83
CA GLU A 94 121.98 -15.59 -97.28
C GLU A 94 121.38 -16.42 -96.15
N LEU A 95 122.20 -17.17 -95.41
CA LEU A 95 121.73 -17.96 -94.26
C LEU A 95 121.17 -17.06 -93.16
N LEU A 96 121.84 -15.96 -92.82
CA LEU A 96 121.37 -14.99 -91.83
C LEU A 96 120.07 -14.30 -92.28
N GLY A 97 119.93 -14.01 -93.58
CA GLY A 97 118.71 -13.47 -94.17
C GLY A 97 117.53 -14.44 -94.04
N ALA A 98 117.73 -15.71 -94.42
CA ALA A 98 116.72 -16.75 -94.29
C ALA A 98 116.31 -16.99 -92.82
N LEU A 99 117.28 -17.06 -91.91
CA LEU A 99 117.02 -17.19 -90.47
C LEU A 99 116.27 -15.97 -89.92
N PHE A 100 116.59 -14.76 -90.39
CA PHE A 100 115.88 -13.55 -90.00
C PHE A 100 114.43 -13.54 -90.52
N GLU A 101 114.20 -13.92 -91.77
CA GLU A 101 112.85 -14.02 -92.34
C GLU A 101 112.00 -15.06 -91.60
N GLU A 102 112.58 -16.23 -91.29
CA GLU A 102 111.91 -17.29 -90.52
C GLU A 102 111.61 -16.83 -89.09
N ALA A 103 112.56 -16.16 -88.43
CA ALA A 103 112.36 -15.59 -87.10
C ALA A 103 111.26 -14.50 -87.10
N VAL A 104 111.23 -13.63 -88.11
CA VAL A 104 110.19 -12.58 -88.24
C VAL A 104 108.83 -13.20 -88.54
N SER A 105 108.77 -14.22 -89.39
CA SER A 105 107.54 -14.97 -89.67
C SER A 105 107.01 -15.62 -88.39
N HIS A 106 107.87 -16.32 -87.66
CA HIS A 106 107.51 -16.97 -86.40
C HIS A 106 107.06 -15.96 -85.33
N ALA A 107 107.78 -14.83 -85.19
CA ALA A 107 107.38 -13.77 -84.26
C ALA A 107 106.00 -13.17 -84.61
N ARG A 108 105.69 -13.02 -85.91
CA ARG A 108 104.38 -12.53 -86.36
C ARG A 108 103.26 -13.53 -86.08
N THR A 109 103.48 -14.81 -86.31
CA THR A 109 102.49 -15.85 -85.99
C THR A 109 102.23 -15.90 -84.49
N THR A 110 103.29 -15.95 -83.66
CA THR A 110 103.15 -15.98 -82.20
C THR A 110 102.43 -14.73 -81.68
N LEU A 111 102.77 -13.53 -82.18
CA LEU A 111 102.08 -12.30 -81.79
C LEU A 111 100.59 -12.30 -82.19
N ASN A 112 100.26 -12.86 -83.36
CA ASN A 112 98.87 -12.96 -83.79
C ASN A 112 98.08 -13.96 -82.95
N ASP A 113 98.69 -15.10 -82.59
CA ASP A 113 98.09 -16.11 -81.73
C ASP A 113 97.86 -15.55 -80.32
N GLU A 114 98.85 -14.88 -79.73
CA GLU A 114 98.72 -14.17 -78.45
C GLU A 114 97.61 -13.11 -78.50
N ARG A 115 97.51 -12.34 -79.59
CA ARG A 115 96.44 -11.35 -79.77
C ARG A 115 95.07 -11.99 -79.86
N GLN A 116 94.95 -13.14 -80.53
CA GLN A 116 93.69 -13.88 -80.60
C GLN A 116 93.31 -14.46 -79.23
N GLU A 117 94.27 -15.02 -78.51
CA GLU A 117 94.06 -15.55 -77.17
C GLU A 117 93.62 -14.45 -76.19
N ILE A 118 94.30 -13.29 -76.18
CA ILE A 118 93.92 -12.15 -75.34
C ILE A 118 92.51 -11.67 -75.70
N ARG A 119 92.15 -11.57 -76.98
CA ARG A 119 90.78 -11.19 -77.39
C ARG A 119 89.74 -12.22 -76.95
N ALA A 120 90.06 -13.51 -77.02
CA ALA A 120 89.20 -14.58 -76.51
C ALA A 120 89.03 -14.48 -74.98
N GLN A 121 90.11 -14.21 -74.25
CA GLN A 121 90.06 -14.01 -72.80
C GLN A 121 89.26 -12.76 -72.39
N ILE A 122 89.42 -11.64 -73.11
CA ILE A 122 88.63 -10.41 -72.87
C ILE A 122 87.14 -10.68 -73.11
N THR A 123 86.78 -11.30 -74.24
CA THR A 123 85.37 -11.60 -74.53
C THR A 123 84.77 -12.57 -73.52
N ALA A 124 85.51 -13.60 -73.09
CA ALA A 124 85.09 -14.52 -72.04
C ALA A 124 84.99 -13.85 -70.66
N ALA A 125 85.84 -12.86 -70.35
CA ALA A 125 85.75 -12.07 -69.13
C ALA A 125 84.53 -11.15 -69.15
N ASP A 126 84.26 -10.47 -70.27
CA ASP A 126 83.10 -9.60 -70.45
C ASP A 126 81.78 -10.38 -70.34
N GLN A 127 81.72 -11.58 -70.92
CA GLN A 127 80.55 -12.46 -70.78
C GLN A 127 80.32 -12.86 -69.32
N ARG A 128 81.37 -13.30 -68.62
CA ARG A 128 81.29 -13.63 -67.19
C ARG A 128 80.87 -12.44 -66.33
N ALA A 129 81.36 -11.24 -66.64
CA ALA A 129 80.99 -10.01 -65.94
C ALA A 129 79.50 -9.67 -66.16
N ARG A 130 79.01 -9.76 -67.39
CA ARG A 130 77.57 -9.56 -67.71
C ARG A 130 76.68 -10.58 -67.02
N GLU A 131 77.06 -11.86 -67.03
CA GLU A 131 76.31 -12.90 -66.34
C GLU A 131 76.32 -12.73 -64.81
N ALA A 132 77.44 -12.27 -64.24
CA ALA A 132 77.51 -11.95 -62.82
C ALA A 132 76.60 -10.77 -62.48
N GLU A 133 76.57 -9.73 -63.32
CA GLU A 133 75.70 -8.57 -63.13
C GLU A 133 74.22 -8.92 -63.23
N ILE A 134 73.82 -9.74 -64.22
CA ILE A 134 72.44 -10.23 -64.35
C ILE A 134 72.05 -11.05 -63.10
N ARG A 135 72.94 -11.92 -62.62
CA ARG A 135 72.69 -12.71 -61.39
C ARG A 135 72.57 -11.81 -60.15
N ARG A 136 73.41 -10.79 -60.04
CA ARG A 136 73.34 -9.79 -58.96
C ARG A 136 72.00 -9.07 -58.98
N GLN A 137 71.60 -8.52 -60.12
CA GLN A 137 70.32 -7.81 -60.27
C GLN A 137 69.12 -8.72 -59.94
N ALA A 138 69.11 -9.95 -60.45
CA ALA A 138 68.06 -10.92 -60.13
C ALA A 138 67.99 -11.24 -58.63
N SER A 139 69.13 -11.33 -57.96
CA SER A 139 69.19 -11.56 -56.51
C SER A 139 68.71 -10.34 -55.71
N GLU A 140 69.05 -9.13 -56.13
CA GLU A 140 68.60 -7.89 -55.49
C GLU A 140 67.09 -7.71 -55.63
N ASP A 141 66.53 -8.01 -56.79
CA ASP A 141 65.09 -7.97 -57.01
C ASP A 141 64.36 -9.07 -56.23
N ALA A 142 64.99 -10.24 -56.03
CA ALA A 142 64.45 -11.28 -55.14
C ALA A 142 64.43 -10.81 -53.68
N ILE A 143 65.51 -10.19 -53.20
CA ILE A 143 65.62 -9.63 -51.84
C ILE A 143 64.56 -8.55 -51.64
N LYS A 144 64.47 -7.55 -52.53
CA LYS A 144 63.45 -6.49 -52.45
C LYS A 144 62.03 -7.04 -52.39
N ARG A 145 61.72 -8.03 -53.23
CA ARG A 145 60.39 -8.69 -53.19
C ARG A 145 60.15 -9.42 -51.88
N SER A 146 61.19 -10.03 -51.30
CA SER A 146 61.08 -10.71 -50.01
C SER A 146 60.89 -9.73 -48.84
N GLU A 147 61.60 -8.60 -48.87
CA GLU A 147 61.49 -7.53 -47.88
C GLU A 147 60.09 -6.91 -47.92
N LEU A 148 59.57 -6.56 -49.10
CA LEU A 148 58.21 -6.05 -49.25
C LEU A 148 57.15 -7.06 -48.75
N ARG A 149 57.35 -8.36 -48.97
CA ARG A 149 56.45 -9.40 -48.43
C ARG A 149 56.55 -9.49 -46.92
N ALA A 150 57.76 -9.38 -46.35
CA ALA A 150 57.97 -9.40 -44.92
C ALA A 150 57.34 -8.17 -44.25
N GLU A 151 57.52 -6.97 -44.80
CA GLU A 151 56.89 -5.74 -44.31
C GLU A 151 55.36 -5.84 -44.36
N ALA A 152 54.79 -6.32 -45.47
CA ALA A 152 53.35 -6.54 -45.58
C ALA A 152 52.83 -7.58 -44.58
N ALA A 153 53.62 -8.62 -44.28
CA ALA A 153 53.26 -9.61 -43.26
C ALA A 153 53.33 -9.01 -41.85
N TRP A 154 54.36 -8.21 -41.55
CA TRP A 154 54.51 -7.52 -40.26
C TRP A 154 53.37 -6.53 -40.02
N GLU A 155 52.95 -5.77 -41.03
CA GLU A 155 51.83 -4.86 -40.89
C GLU A 155 50.51 -5.61 -40.62
N ARG A 156 50.29 -6.76 -41.29
CA ARG A 156 49.14 -7.62 -40.98
C ARG A 156 49.18 -8.17 -39.55
N VAL A 157 50.34 -8.61 -39.09
CA VAL A 157 50.51 -9.07 -37.70
C VAL A 157 50.17 -7.94 -36.73
N ARG A 158 50.68 -6.73 -36.97
CA ARG A 158 50.38 -5.55 -36.14
C ARG A 158 48.90 -5.21 -36.09
N VAL A 159 48.22 -5.24 -37.24
CA VAL A 159 46.76 -5.03 -37.31
C VAL A 159 46.03 -6.12 -36.50
N LEU A 160 46.36 -7.39 -36.72
CA LEU A 160 45.76 -8.51 -36.00
C LEU A 160 46.00 -8.45 -34.48
N GLU A 161 47.19 -8.03 -34.04
CA GLU A 161 47.50 -7.82 -32.62
C GLU A 161 46.65 -6.70 -32.01
N SER A 162 46.45 -5.61 -32.76
CA SER A 162 45.58 -4.51 -32.33
C SER A 162 44.11 -4.94 -32.25
N GLU A 163 43.63 -5.71 -33.24
CA GLU A 163 42.29 -6.27 -33.25
C GLU A 163 42.10 -7.25 -32.09
N LEU A 164 43.06 -8.13 -31.83
CA LEU A 164 43.04 -9.08 -30.73
C LEU A 164 43.01 -8.37 -29.37
N SER A 165 43.84 -7.33 -29.19
CA SER A 165 43.84 -6.52 -27.98
C SER A 165 42.48 -5.82 -27.78
N SER A 166 41.91 -5.26 -28.86
CA SER A 166 40.58 -4.65 -28.80
C SER A 166 39.49 -5.68 -28.48
N ALA A 167 39.52 -6.87 -29.08
CA ALA A 167 38.56 -7.93 -28.82
C ALA A 167 38.68 -8.47 -27.39
N ALA A 168 39.90 -8.61 -26.87
CA ALA A 168 40.16 -9.03 -25.50
C ALA A 168 39.65 -8.02 -24.47
N THR A 169 39.87 -6.71 -24.72
CA THR A 169 39.35 -5.65 -23.84
C THR A 169 37.82 -5.58 -23.85
N HIS A 170 37.19 -5.66 -25.02
CA HIS A 170 35.72 -5.73 -25.12
C HIS A 170 35.16 -7.01 -24.48
N GLY A 171 35.82 -8.15 -24.68
CA GLY A 171 35.45 -9.42 -24.06
C GLY A 171 35.51 -9.37 -22.53
N ASN A 172 36.60 -8.83 -21.97
CA ASN A 172 36.76 -8.66 -20.53
C ASN A 172 35.71 -7.70 -19.96
N ALA A 173 35.50 -6.53 -20.59
CA ALA A 173 34.48 -5.57 -20.16
C ALA A 173 33.06 -6.18 -20.19
N HIS A 174 32.76 -6.98 -21.22
CA HIS A 174 31.49 -7.69 -21.32
C HIS A 174 31.35 -8.75 -20.22
N GLN A 175 32.40 -9.53 -19.96
CA GLN A 175 32.41 -10.53 -18.90
C GLN A 175 32.26 -9.91 -17.50
N GLU A 176 32.97 -8.81 -17.22
CA GLU A 176 32.82 -8.04 -15.98
C GLU A 176 31.40 -7.48 -15.84
N GLY A 177 30.82 -6.95 -16.92
CA GLY A 177 29.43 -6.51 -16.96
C GLY A 177 28.45 -7.64 -16.64
N LEU A 178 28.60 -8.80 -17.28
CA LEU A 178 27.78 -9.98 -17.00
C LEU A 178 27.93 -10.43 -15.53
N GLN A 179 29.16 -10.51 -15.02
CA GLN A 179 29.41 -10.87 -13.61
C GLN A 179 28.76 -9.86 -12.64
N ALA A 180 28.82 -8.56 -12.94
CA ALA A 180 28.16 -7.53 -12.14
C ALA A 180 26.63 -7.71 -12.15
N THR A 181 26.03 -8.01 -13.31
CA THR A 181 24.59 -8.27 -13.39
C THR A 181 24.18 -9.54 -12.64
N VAL A 182 24.96 -10.61 -12.72
CA VAL A 182 24.73 -11.86 -11.97
C VAL A 182 24.76 -11.57 -10.48
N ARG A 183 25.79 -10.89 -9.98
CA ARG A 183 25.87 -10.50 -8.55
C ARG A 183 24.68 -9.64 -8.12
N ARG A 184 24.21 -8.73 -8.96
CA ARG A 184 23.02 -7.91 -8.67
C ARG A 184 21.77 -8.78 -8.55
N LEU A 185 21.55 -9.70 -9.51
CA LEU A 185 20.40 -10.60 -9.52
C LEU A 185 20.43 -11.60 -8.37
N GLU A 186 21.61 -12.08 -7.96
CA GLU A 186 21.79 -12.92 -6.77
C GLU A 186 21.40 -12.16 -5.50
N HIS A 187 21.85 -10.91 -5.37
CA HIS A 187 21.50 -10.07 -4.23
C HIS A 187 19.99 -9.75 -4.20
N GLU A 188 19.39 -9.43 -5.34
CA GLU A 188 17.94 -9.22 -5.46
C GLU A 188 17.16 -10.50 -5.11
N ASN A 189 17.60 -11.67 -5.59
CA ASN A 189 16.98 -12.96 -5.23
C ASN A 189 17.05 -13.23 -3.74
N GLU A 190 18.19 -13.01 -3.13
CA GLU A 190 18.39 -13.22 -1.69
C GLU A 190 17.49 -12.28 -0.88
N ALA A 191 17.40 -11.00 -1.26
CA ALA A 191 16.48 -10.05 -0.64
C ALA A 191 15.01 -10.45 -0.81
N LEU A 192 14.62 -10.98 -1.97
CA LEU A 192 13.26 -11.48 -2.20
C LEU A 192 12.95 -12.73 -1.39
N ARG A 193 13.91 -13.67 -1.25
CA ARG A 193 13.78 -14.84 -0.39
C ARG A 193 13.57 -14.45 1.07
N GLN A 194 14.39 -13.54 1.58
CA GLN A 194 14.25 -13.03 2.95
C GLN A 194 12.88 -12.35 3.18
N ARG A 195 12.38 -11.59 2.20
CA ARG A 195 11.03 -11.01 2.28
C ARG A 195 9.96 -12.10 2.31
N LEU A 196 10.07 -13.12 1.46
CA LEU A 196 9.13 -14.22 1.42
C LEU A 196 9.11 -15.00 2.74
N ASP A 197 10.27 -15.28 3.32
CA ASP A 197 10.40 -15.97 4.62
C ASP A 197 9.78 -15.14 5.75
N ASN A 198 10.01 -13.82 5.75
CA ASN A 198 9.37 -12.91 6.69
C ASN A 198 7.84 -12.90 6.54
N GLU A 199 7.33 -12.87 5.31
CA GLU A 199 5.88 -12.95 5.06
C GLU A 199 5.30 -14.31 5.50
N PHE A 200 6.02 -15.42 5.29
CA PHE A 200 5.60 -16.72 5.80
C PHE A 200 5.56 -16.77 7.33
N ALA A 201 6.57 -16.21 8.00
CA ALA A 201 6.60 -16.10 9.46
C ALA A 201 5.43 -15.23 9.96
N ASN A 202 5.20 -14.07 9.35
CA ASN A 202 4.07 -13.20 9.69
C ASN A 202 2.72 -13.93 9.50
N ASN A 203 2.53 -14.61 8.37
CA ASN A 203 1.31 -15.39 8.13
C ASN A 203 1.12 -16.52 9.15
N ALA A 204 2.19 -17.20 9.57
CA ALA A 204 2.13 -18.20 10.63
C ALA A 204 1.64 -17.57 11.95
N THR A 205 2.22 -16.43 12.36
CA THR A 205 1.79 -15.74 13.59
C THR A 205 0.34 -15.25 13.53
N LEU A 206 -0.13 -14.80 12.36
CA LEU A 206 -1.52 -14.40 12.16
C LEU A 206 -2.47 -15.60 12.25
N ARG A 207 -2.09 -16.75 11.71
CA ARG A 207 -2.86 -18.00 11.85
C ARG A 207 -2.95 -18.43 13.30
N ASP A 208 -1.83 -18.43 14.03
CA ASP A 208 -1.82 -18.76 15.46
C ASP A 208 -2.71 -17.79 16.26
N ARG A 209 -2.70 -16.50 15.90
CA ARG A 209 -3.58 -15.50 16.53
C ARG A 209 -5.06 -15.74 16.22
N ILE A 210 -5.41 -16.09 14.99
CA ILE A 210 -6.77 -16.44 14.60
C ILE A 210 -7.25 -17.68 15.37
N ASP A 211 -6.40 -18.70 15.49
CA ASP A 211 -6.72 -19.92 16.22
C ASP A 211 -6.92 -19.64 17.72
N ALA A 212 -6.06 -18.81 18.32
CA ALA A 212 -6.23 -18.35 19.70
C ALA A 212 -7.56 -17.60 19.89
N LEU A 213 -7.90 -16.65 19.00
CA LEU A 213 -9.15 -15.92 19.06
C LEU A 213 -10.37 -16.82 18.87
N HIS A 214 -10.29 -17.85 18.01
CA HIS A 214 -11.36 -18.83 17.87
C HIS A 214 -11.56 -19.67 19.13
N VAL A 215 -10.48 -20.04 19.82
CA VAL A 215 -10.55 -20.75 21.10
C VAL A 215 -11.16 -19.84 22.18
N GLU A 216 -10.70 -18.60 22.30
CA GLU A 216 -11.26 -17.61 23.23
C GLU A 216 -12.76 -17.35 22.96
N LEU A 217 -13.14 -17.23 21.69
CA LEU A 217 -14.54 -17.06 21.29
C LEU A 217 -15.38 -18.29 21.69
N ARG A 218 -14.90 -19.51 21.41
CA ARG A 218 -15.61 -20.73 21.83
C ARG A 218 -15.79 -20.76 23.35
N GLN A 219 -14.72 -20.56 24.11
CA GLN A 219 -14.77 -20.55 25.58
C GLN A 219 -15.72 -19.48 26.13
N SER A 220 -15.68 -18.26 25.59
CA SER A 220 -16.61 -17.20 26.02
C SER A 220 -18.05 -17.52 25.66
N THR A 221 -18.33 -18.05 24.46
CA THR A 221 -19.68 -18.47 24.06
C THR A 221 -20.22 -19.61 24.92
N GLU A 222 -19.38 -20.59 25.26
CA GLU A 222 -19.74 -21.68 26.19
C GLU A 222 -20.03 -21.12 27.59
N HIS A 223 -19.19 -20.19 28.06
CA HIS A 223 -19.37 -19.54 29.36
C HIS A 223 -20.67 -18.72 29.41
N TYR A 224 -20.96 -17.90 28.40
CA TYR A 224 -22.21 -17.14 28.32
C TYR A 224 -23.43 -18.06 28.19
N ALA A 225 -23.35 -19.12 27.39
CA ALA A 225 -24.43 -20.09 27.28
C ALA A 225 -24.72 -20.76 28.64
N GLN A 226 -23.67 -21.08 29.40
CA GLN A 226 -23.80 -21.64 30.75
C GLN A 226 -24.40 -20.61 31.72
N GLN A 227 -23.93 -19.36 31.72
CA GLN A 227 -24.52 -18.29 32.53
C GLN A 227 -26.01 -18.07 32.24
N ILE A 228 -26.41 -18.08 30.96
CA ILE A 228 -27.82 -17.95 30.56
C ILE A 228 -28.62 -19.15 31.07
N LYS A 229 -28.12 -20.37 30.90
CA LYS A 229 -28.78 -21.58 31.42
C LYS A 229 -28.97 -21.51 32.94
N ASP A 230 -27.93 -21.12 33.67
CA ASP A 230 -27.99 -21.01 35.13
C ASP A 230 -28.94 -19.90 35.59
N ALA A 231 -28.92 -18.74 34.92
CA ALA A 231 -29.84 -17.64 35.19
C ALA A 231 -31.30 -17.99 34.90
N VAL A 232 -31.57 -18.70 33.79
CA VAL A 232 -32.91 -19.21 33.45
C VAL A 232 -33.36 -20.25 34.46
N ALA A 233 -32.51 -21.20 34.84
CA ALA A 233 -32.83 -22.20 35.84
C ALA A 233 -33.15 -21.56 37.21
N GLU A 234 -32.41 -20.52 37.60
CA GLU A 234 -32.68 -19.79 38.85
C GLU A 234 -33.97 -18.94 38.77
N ALA A 235 -34.21 -18.27 37.64
CA ALA A 235 -35.47 -17.58 37.40
C ALA A 235 -36.66 -18.55 37.44
N GLU A 236 -36.54 -19.74 36.84
CA GLU A 236 -37.54 -20.79 36.92
C GLU A 236 -37.78 -21.26 38.36
N ARG A 237 -36.72 -21.47 39.16
CA ARG A 237 -36.84 -21.84 40.58
C ARG A 237 -37.60 -20.80 41.39
N ARG A 238 -37.42 -19.51 41.09
CA ARG A 238 -38.12 -18.41 41.78
C ARG A 238 -39.56 -18.23 41.31
N VAL A 239 -39.79 -18.34 39.99
CA VAL A 239 -41.10 -18.07 39.37
C VAL A 239 -42.07 -19.23 39.56
N LYS A 240 -41.62 -20.50 39.52
CA LYS A 240 -42.51 -21.66 39.67
C LYS A 240 -43.35 -21.61 40.97
N PRO A 241 -42.76 -21.37 42.17
CA PRO A 241 -43.53 -21.20 43.40
C PRO A 241 -44.50 -20.03 43.34
N MET A 242 -44.06 -18.87 42.83
CA MET A 242 -44.91 -17.69 42.69
C MET A 242 -46.10 -17.92 41.75
N LEU A 243 -45.93 -18.69 40.67
CA LEU A 243 -47.03 -19.07 39.78
C LEU A 243 -48.03 -19.99 40.49
N VAL A 244 -47.54 -20.96 41.27
CA VAL A 244 -48.40 -21.83 42.10
C VAL A 244 -49.15 -21.01 43.14
N GLU A 245 -48.49 -20.04 43.80
CA GLU A 245 -49.14 -19.11 44.73
C GLU A 245 -50.17 -18.24 44.02
N LEU A 246 -49.87 -17.70 42.84
CA LEU A 246 -50.80 -16.91 42.04
C LEU A 246 -52.03 -17.73 41.63
N ASP A 247 -51.86 -18.97 41.22
CA ASP A 247 -52.98 -19.86 40.88
C ASP A 247 -53.82 -20.22 42.12
N SER A 248 -53.19 -20.41 43.27
CA SER A 248 -53.94 -20.60 44.53
C SER A 248 -54.70 -19.35 44.94
N LEU A 249 -54.12 -18.15 44.81
CA LEU A 249 -54.78 -16.87 45.01
C LEU A 249 -55.92 -16.64 44.02
N ARG A 250 -55.74 -16.98 42.74
CA ARG A 250 -56.81 -16.93 41.73
C ARG A 250 -57.97 -17.86 42.07
N SER A 251 -57.68 -19.08 42.52
CA SER A 251 -58.68 -20.02 42.98
C SER A 251 -59.43 -19.48 44.21
N MET A 252 -58.72 -18.95 45.20
CA MET A 252 -59.33 -18.30 46.37
C MET A 252 -60.15 -17.05 46.01
N ALA A 253 -59.68 -16.24 45.05
CA ALA A 253 -60.43 -15.09 44.57
C ALA A 253 -61.71 -15.51 43.82
N ALA A 254 -61.65 -16.59 43.04
CA ALA A 254 -62.82 -17.15 42.35
C ALA A 254 -63.87 -17.67 43.35
N THR A 255 -63.46 -18.39 44.39
CA THR A 255 -64.37 -18.86 45.45
C THR A 255 -64.91 -17.71 46.30
N TYR A 256 -64.10 -16.69 46.58
CA TYR A 256 -64.57 -15.48 47.25
C TYR A 256 -65.61 -14.74 46.40
N GLN A 257 -65.35 -14.53 45.11
CA GLN A 257 -66.30 -13.90 44.19
C GLN A 257 -67.59 -14.70 44.03
N SER A 258 -67.54 -16.04 43.98
CA SER A 258 -68.76 -16.85 43.97
C SER A 258 -69.52 -16.71 45.28
N GLY A 259 -68.83 -16.73 46.42
CA GLY A 259 -69.43 -16.49 47.74
C GLY A 259 -70.09 -15.11 47.85
N VAL A 260 -69.47 -14.06 47.32
CA VAL A 260 -70.06 -12.71 47.26
C VAL A 260 -71.29 -12.67 46.37
N ARG A 261 -71.29 -13.35 45.21
CA ARG A 261 -72.48 -13.44 44.35
C ARG A 261 -73.62 -14.18 45.04
N ASP A 262 -73.33 -15.28 45.73
CA ASP A 262 -74.33 -16.04 46.48
C ASP A 262 -74.88 -15.24 47.68
N ALA A 263 -74.02 -14.48 48.38
CA ALA A 263 -74.45 -13.56 49.44
C ALA A 263 -75.34 -12.44 48.88
N SER A 264 -74.92 -11.81 47.77
CA SER A 264 -75.71 -10.76 47.09
C SER A 264 -77.06 -11.30 46.61
N ARG A 265 -77.12 -12.56 46.16
CA ARG A 265 -78.38 -13.22 45.78
C ARG A 265 -79.30 -13.41 46.99
N LYS A 266 -78.76 -13.87 48.12
CA LYS A 266 -79.51 -13.99 49.39
C LYS A 266 -79.98 -12.63 49.91
N GLU A 267 -79.14 -11.60 49.82
CA GLU A 267 -79.53 -10.23 50.16
C GLU A 267 -80.69 -9.74 49.29
N PHE A 268 -80.64 -9.99 47.97
CA PHE A 268 -81.74 -9.65 47.07
C PHE A 268 -83.02 -10.41 47.42
N GLU A 269 -82.94 -11.69 47.76
CA GLU A 269 -84.07 -12.48 48.26
C GLU A 269 -84.64 -11.91 49.57
N PHE A 270 -83.79 -11.49 50.51
CA PHE A 270 -84.24 -10.80 51.73
C PHE A 270 -84.90 -9.46 51.45
N ILE A 271 -84.36 -8.65 50.52
CA ILE A 271 -84.98 -7.39 50.10
C ILE A 271 -86.37 -7.65 49.52
N GLN A 272 -86.53 -8.69 48.69
CA GLN A 272 -87.85 -9.08 48.16
C GLN A 272 -88.82 -9.49 49.27
N GLN A 273 -88.36 -10.25 50.27
CA GLN A 273 -89.20 -10.63 51.42
C GLN A 273 -89.63 -9.41 52.24
N ILE A 274 -88.73 -8.45 52.45
CA ILE A 274 -89.05 -7.18 53.13
C ILE A 274 -90.05 -6.36 52.31
N ALA A 275 -89.86 -6.25 50.99
CA ALA A 275 -90.81 -5.56 50.11
C ALA A 275 -92.21 -6.21 50.15
N ALA A 276 -92.29 -7.54 50.15
CA ALA A 276 -93.55 -8.27 50.31
C ALA A 276 -94.19 -8.09 51.70
N ALA A 277 -93.38 -8.01 52.76
CA ALA A 277 -93.86 -7.69 54.10
C ALA A 277 -94.39 -6.25 54.18
N LYS A 278 -93.68 -5.28 53.60
CA LYS A 278 -94.11 -3.88 53.54
C LYS A 278 -95.42 -3.72 52.77
N ALA A 279 -95.56 -4.36 51.61
CA ALA A 279 -96.81 -4.34 50.84
C ALA A 279 -98.00 -4.95 51.59
N ARG A 280 -97.76 -5.93 52.48
CA ARG A 280 -98.80 -6.45 53.39
C ARG A 280 -99.15 -5.44 54.49
N GLY A 281 -98.16 -4.74 55.05
CA GLY A 281 -98.38 -3.63 55.98
C GLY A 281 -99.20 -2.50 55.38
N ASP A 282 -98.84 -2.03 54.18
CA ASP A 282 -99.55 -0.96 53.47
C ASP A 282 -101.04 -1.32 53.21
N ARG A 283 -101.35 -2.60 52.97
CA ARG A 283 -102.75 -3.07 52.81
C ARG A 283 -103.54 -3.04 54.12
N LEU A 284 -102.91 -3.43 55.23
CA LEU A 284 -103.56 -3.37 56.55
C LEU A 284 -103.81 -1.92 56.99
N ASP A 285 -102.88 -1.01 56.70
CA ASP A 285 -103.06 0.43 56.95
C ASP A 285 -104.21 1.02 56.12
N ALA A 286 -104.39 0.59 54.87
CA ALA A 286 -105.52 0.99 54.05
C ALA A 286 -106.87 0.51 54.64
N GLN A 287 -106.93 -0.75 55.11
CA GLN A 287 -108.12 -1.31 55.76
C GLN A 287 -108.47 -0.59 57.08
N LEU A 288 -107.45 -0.19 57.86
CA LEU A 288 -107.66 0.61 59.08
C LEU A 288 -108.25 1.99 58.80
N ARG A 289 -107.82 2.65 57.72
CA ARG A 289 -108.41 3.95 57.31
C ARG A 289 -109.86 3.80 56.89
N GLU A 290 -110.18 2.78 56.09
CA GLU A 290 -111.54 2.51 55.62
C GLU A 290 -112.51 2.23 56.79
N GLN A 291 -112.09 1.45 57.80
CA GLN A 291 -112.90 1.23 59.00
C GLN A 291 -113.03 2.47 59.89
N SER A 292 -112.04 3.37 59.90
CA SER A 292 -112.13 4.64 60.66
C SER A 292 -113.13 5.61 60.03
N ASP A 293 -113.16 5.69 58.70
CA ASP A 293 -114.09 6.56 57.97
C ASP A 293 -115.56 6.10 58.15
N GLU A 294 -115.79 4.79 58.26
CA GLU A 294 -117.11 4.20 58.59
C GLU A 294 -117.61 4.60 59.99
N VAL A 295 -116.72 4.68 60.98
CA VAL A 295 -117.06 5.09 62.36
C VAL A 295 -117.42 6.58 62.43
N ASP A 296 -116.72 7.43 61.68
CA ASP A 296 -117.01 8.87 61.63
C ASP A 296 -118.36 9.18 60.95
N ALA A 297 -118.78 8.39 59.96
CA ALA A 297 -120.08 8.53 59.30
C ALA A 297 -121.24 8.20 60.26
N LEU A 298 -121.17 7.09 61.00
CA LEU A 298 -122.20 6.67 61.96
C LEU A 298 -122.35 7.64 63.14
N THR A 299 -121.27 8.32 63.53
CA THR A 299 -121.30 9.30 64.63
C THR A 299 -122.06 10.58 64.26
N LYS A 300 -122.07 10.97 62.98
CA LYS A 300 -122.80 12.16 62.49
C LYS A 300 -124.32 11.95 62.42
N GLU A 301 -124.80 10.75 62.09
CA GLU A 301 -126.25 10.46 62.01
C GLU A 301 -126.94 10.50 63.39
N VAL A 302 -126.24 10.10 64.46
CA VAL A 302 -126.80 10.12 65.83
C VAL A 302 -126.93 11.54 66.39
N ALA A 303 -126.11 12.49 65.94
CA ALA A 303 -126.16 13.88 66.40
C ALA A 303 -127.39 14.64 65.87
N VAL A 304 -127.84 14.34 64.64
CA VAL A 304 -128.97 15.04 63.99
C VAL A 304 -130.32 14.66 64.61
N LEU A 305 -130.50 13.40 65.01
CA LEU A 305 -131.78 12.89 65.54
C LEU A 305 -132.10 13.38 66.97
N ARG A 306 -131.13 13.93 67.72
CA ARG A 306 -131.33 14.41 69.10
C ARG A 306 -131.80 15.87 69.20
N GLY A 307 -131.70 16.66 68.15
CA GLY A 307 -132.03 18.10 68.17
C GLY A 307 -133.50 18.47 68.00
N GLN A 308 -134.41 17.51 67.78
CA GLN A 308 -135.78 17.78 67.26
C GLN A 308 -136.93 17.35 68.21
N GLN A 309 -136.73 17.33 69.54
CA GLN A 309 -137.81 16.99 70.50
C GLN A 309 -138.13 18.15 71.44
N GLY A 310 -139.40 18.59 71.50
CA GLY A 310 -139.85 19.53 72.54
C GLY A 310 -141.23 20.16 72.35
N ILE A 311 -141.62 20.56 71.13
CA ILE A 311 -142.90 21.24 70.85
C ILE A 311 -143.47 20.79 69.50
N ASP A 312 -144.79 20.60 69.44
CA ASP A 312 -145.50 20.27 68.20
C ASP A 312 -145.38 21.44 67.18
N PRO A 313 -144.84 21.22 65.97
CA PRO A 313 -144.59 22.27 64.99
C PRO A 313 -145.84 23.10 64.63
N ALA A 314 -147.05 22.56 64.79
CA ALA A 314 -148.29 23.31 64.58
C ALA A 314 -148.51 24.43 65.63
N ILE A 315 -148.16 24.16 66.89
CA ILE A 315 -148.29 25.14 68.00
C ILE A 315 -147.22 26.23 67.87
N ALA A 316 -146.01 25.84 67.45
CA ALA A 316 -144.91 26.77 67.19
C ALA A 316 -145.24 27.79 66.10
N ASN A 317 -145.85 27.35 64.99
CA ASN A 317 -146.26 28.25 63.90
C ASN A 317 -147.38 29.22 64.30
N LEU A 318 -148.34 28.79 65.13
CA LEU A 318 -149.39 29.67 65.63
C LEU A 318 -148.82 30.81 66.47
N LEU A 319 -147.88 30.50 67.38
CA LEU A 319 -147.21 31.50 68.21
C LEU A 319 -146.39 32.47 67.37
N CYS A 320 -145.67 32.00 66.34
CA CYS A 320 -144.94 32.88 65.42
C CYS A 320 -145.88 33.84 64.65
N SER A 321 -147.04 33.37 64.18
CA SER A 321 -148.01 34.21 63.46
C SER A 321 -148.65 35.31 64.33
N LEU A 322 -148.82 35.06 65.64
CA LEU A 322 -149.34 36.06 66.58
C LEU A 322 -148.33 37.17 66.87
N VAL A 323 -147.04 36.85 66.82
CA VAL A 323 -145.93 37.81 66.95
C VAL A 323 -145.86 38.73 65.74
N GLU A 324 -145.93 38.18 64.52
CA GLU A 324 -145.94 38.96 63.28
C GLU A 324 -147.12 39.94 63.22
N ALA A 325 -148.27 39.58 63.80
CA ALA A 325 -149.45 40.44 63.87
C ALA A 325 -149.41 41.49 65.01
N GLY A 326 -148.34 41.55 65.81
CA GLY A 326 -148.16 42.52 66.90
C GLY A 326 -149.14 42.39 68.07
N ARG A 327 -149.72 41.20 68.27
CA ARG A 327 -150.81 40.98 69.25
C ARG A 327 -150.38 40.44 70.61
N LEU A 328 -149.10 40.10 70.77
CA LEU A 328 -148.55 39.59 72.02
C LEU A 328 -147.83 40.70 72.77
N THR A 329 -148.14 40.83 74.05
CA THR A 329 -147.50 41.80 74.94
C THR A 329 -146.15 41.30 75.44
N GLY A 330 -145.26 42.21 75.86
CA GLY A 330 -143.90 41.86 76.26
C GLY A 330 -143.80 40.85 77.42
N ASP A 331 -144.80 40.77 78.29
CA ASP A 331 -144.82 39.80 79.39
C ASP A 331 -145.23 38.39 78.91
N GLU A 332 -146.06 38.29 77.86
CA GLU A 332 -146.45 37.01 77.25
C GLU A 332 -145.29 36.37 76.47
N LEU A 333 -144.46 37.19 75.81
CA LEU A 333 -143.24 36.72 75.11
C LEU A 333 -142.19 36.13 76.06
N LYS A 334 -142.03 36.73 77.25
CA LYS A 334 -141.12 36.20 78.28
C LYS A 334 -141.59 34.86 78.86
N ALA A 335 -142.90 34.63 78.94
CA ALA A 335 -143.45 33.37 79.44
C ALA A 335 -143.23 32.19 78.47
N ILE A 336 -143.22 32.45 77.15
CA ILE A 336 -142.93 31.44 76.12
C ILE A 336 -141.44 31.07 76.10
N GLY A 337 -140.56 32.05 76.38
CA GLY A 337 -139.12 31.81 76.49
C GLY A 337 -138.50 31.18 75.24
N THR A 338 -137.48 30.32 75.42
CA THR A 338 -136.71 29.68 74.34
C THR A 338 -137.36 28.41 73.79
N ALA A 339 -138.55 28.04 74.30
CA ALA A 339 -139.15 26.74 74.03
C ALA A 339 -139.49 26.55 72.54
N VAL A 340 -139.70 27.66 71.81
CA VAL A 340 -140.08 27.69 70.40
C VAL A 340 -138.93 28.09 69.49
N ASP A 341 -137.73 28.39 70.02
CA ASP A 341 -136.61 28.98 69.27
C ASP A 341 -136.13 28.12 68.10
N GLY A 342 -136.24 26.79 68.20
CA GLY A 342 -135.94 25.86 67.11
C GLY A 342 -136.88 25.96 65.90
N HIS A 343 -138.02 26.64 66.06
CA HIS A 343 -139.04 26.84 65.02
C HIS A 343 -139.15 28.31 64.57
N VAL A 344 -138.38 29.23 65.18
CA VAL A 344 -138.40 30.65 64.82
C VAL A 344 -137.58 30.89 63.56
N ALA A 345 -138.29 31.12 62.45
CA ALA A 345 -137.68 31.64 61.24
C ALA A 345 -137.23 33.09 61.47
N LEU A 346 -136.00 33.42 61.05
CA LEU A 346 -135.52 34.80 61.09
C LEU A 346 -136.15 35.56 59.93
N PRO A 347 -136.50 36.85 60.12
CA PRO A 347 -136.96 37.69 59.01
C PRO A 347 -135.91 37.67 57.91
N LEU A 348 -136.30 37.39 56.67
CA LEU A 348 -135.35 37.38 55.55
C LEU A 348 -134.89 38.80 55.18
N ARG A 349 -135.61 39.83 55.61
CA ARG A 349 -135.35 41.23 55.27
C ARG A 349 -135.61 42.14 56.45
N CYS A 350 -134.82 43.19 56.56
CA CYS A 350 -134.98 44.21 57.59
C CYS A 350 -136.21 45.09 57.30
N PRO A 351 -137.11 45.29 58.28
CA PRO A 351 -138.30 46.15 58.11
C PRO A 351 -137.96 47.64 57.95
N LYS A 352 -136.71 48.05 58.22
CA LYS A 352 -136.27 49.46 58.19
C LYS A 352 -135.62 49.87 56.87
N CYS A 353 -134.81 49.00 56.26
CA CYS A 353 -134.11 49.30 55.00
C CYS A 353 -134.54 48.43 53.81
N GLU A 354 -135.37 47.41 54.03
CA GLU A 354 -135.88 46.43 53.03
C GLU A 354 -134.83 45.61 52.23
N GLU A 355 -133.55 45.98 52.27
CA GLU A 355 -132.44 45.31 51.56
C GLU A 355 -131.60 44.37 52.45
N GLY A 356 -131.40 44.69 53.73
CA GLY A 356 -130.50 43.92 54.59
C GLY A 356 -131.12 42.61 55.11
N GLU A 357 -130.35 41.52 55.06
CA GLU A 357 -130.68 40.24 55.70
C GLU A 357 -130.21 40.28 57.17
N PRO A 358 -131.10 40.18 58.17
CA PRO A 358 -130.72 40.33 59.55
C PRO A 358 -130.08 39.05 60.10
N GLU A 359 -128.96 39.22 60.80
CA GLU A 359 -128.19 38.14 61.41
C GLU A 359 -128.57 37.98 62.88
N LEU A 360 -128.72 36.73 63.33
CA LEU A 360 -128.96 36.39 64.73
C LEU A 360 -127.64 36.11 65.42
N SER A 361 -127.28 36.94 66.38
CA SER A 361 -126.16 36.70 67.29
C SER A 361 -126.68 36.18 68.64
N GLN A 362 -125.92 35.27 69.25
CA GLN A 362 -126.20 34.77 70.60
C GLN A 362 -125.02 35.13 71.49
N VAL A 363 -125.25 36.01 72.46
CA VAL A 363 -124.25 36.49 73.41
C VAL A 363 -124.83 36.34 74.83
N ASP A 364 -124.11 35.63 75.71
CA ASP A 364 -124.52 35.37 77.10
C ASP A 364 -125.96 34.86 77.28
N HIS A 365 -126.34 33.85 76.48
CA HIS A 365 -127.68 33.25 76.46
C HIS A 365 -128.83 34.22 76.15
N ARG A 366 -128.51 35.38 75.57
CA ARG A 366 -129.47 36.34 75.02
C ARG A 366 -129.32 36.37 73.51
N PHE A 367 -130.42 36.67 72.84
CA PHE A 367 -130.52 36.69 71.39
C PHE A 367 -130.67 38.11 70.91
N GLU A 368 -129.87 38.50 69.93
CA GLU A 368 -129.97 39.79 69.28
C GLU A 368 -130.06 39.59 67.77
N LEU A 369 -131.01 40.29 67.16
CA LEU A 369 -131.19 40.36 65.72
C LEU A 369 -130.70 41.73 65.27
N GLN A 370 -129.63 41.73 64.48
CA GLN A 370 -129.02 42.95 63.96
C GLN A 370 -128.99 42.91 62.44
N CYS A 371 -129.39 44.02 61.81
CA CYS A 371 -129.21 44.22 60.38
C CYS A 371 -127.82 44.83 60.12
N PRO A 372 -126.89 44.10 59.48
CA PRO A 372 -125.55 44.63 59.19
C PRO A 372 -125.56 45.86 58.25
N GLU A 373 -126.61 46.02 57.44
CA GLU A 373 -126.69 47.11 56.45
C GLU A 373 -127.20 48.47 56.98
N CYS A 374 -128.00 48.49 58.06
CA CYS A 374 -128.61 49.75 58.56
C CYS A 374 -128.55 49.93 60.08
N ASP A 375 -127.82 49.06 60.78
CA ASP A 375 -127.68 49.02 62.24
C ASP A 375 -129.01 49.02 63.01
N HIS A 376 -130.09 48.55 62.38
CA HIS A 376 -131.33 48.26 63.11
C HIS A 376 -131.09 47.02 63.97
N SER A 377 -131.40 47.11 65.26
CA SER A 377 -131.25 45.99 66.20
C SER A 377 -132.53 45.81 67.02
N SER A 378 -132.86 44.56 67.32
CA SER A 378 -133.91 44.20 68.28
C SER A 378 -133.53 44.51 69.74
N GLY A 379 -132.23 44.77 69.98
CA GLY A 379 -131.60 44.66 71.28
C GLY A 379 -131.60 43.23 71.81
N LEU A 380 -130.90 43.02 72.94
CA LEU A 380 -130.80 41.71 73.59
C LEU A 380 -132.15 41.25 74.16
N GLY A 381 -132.68 40.15 73.62
CA GLY A 381 -133.87 39.43 74.07
C GLY A 381 -133.54 38.11 74.78
N GLY A 382 -134.46 37.61 75.60
CA GLY A 382 -134.32 36.35 76.33
C GLY A 382 -134.62 35.10 75.48
N SER A 383 -135.21 35.26 74.30
CA SER A 383 -135.44 34.19 73.34
C SER A 383 -135.32 34.69 71.90
N ARG A 384 -135.12 33.76 70.96
CA ARG A 384 -135.09 34.07 69.52
C ARG A 384 -136.42 34.66 69.06
N LEU A 385 -137.54 34.15 69.58
CA LEU A 385 -138.89 34.68 69.29
C LEU A 385 -139.03 36.14 69.76
N GLU A 386 -138.51 36.47 70.95
CA GLU A 386 -138.56 37.83 71.50
C GLU A 386 -137.69 38.80 70.70
N ALA A 387 -136.50 38.36 70.26
CA ALA A 387 -135.63 39.15 69.38
C ALA A 387 -136.33 39.47 68.05
N VAL A 388 -137.00 38.50 67.42
CA VAL A 388 -137.78 38.72 66.18
C VAL A 388 -138.93 39.69 66.40
N SER A 389 -139.70 39.54 67.49
CA SER A 389 -140.82 40.44 67.79
C SER A 389 -140.38 41.91 67.93
N ARG A 390 -139.29 42.13 68.68
CA ARG A 390 -138.74 43.49 68.87
C ARG A 390 -138.17 44.06 67.58
N PHE A 391 -137.52 43.22 66.78
CA PHE A 391 -136.95 43.65 65.50
C PHE A 391 -138.00 44.20 64.53
N LEU A 392 -139.21 43.61 64.54
CA LEU A 392 -140.33 44.01 63.67
C LEU A 392 -141.09 45.26 64.18
N SER A 393 -140.99 45.60 65.46
CA SER A 393 -141.64 46.78 66.07
C SER A 393 -140.91 48.09 65.70
N SER A 394 -141.58 49.03 65.03
CA SER A 394 -140.97 50.20 64.35
C SER A 394 -140.58 51.41 65.23
N ASP A 395 -140.29 51.24 66.52
CA ASP A 395 -139.89 52.36 67.40
C ASP A 395 -138.36 52.39 67.62
N PRO A 396 -137.63 53.41 67.15
CA PRO A 396 -136.19 53.51 67.34
C PRO A 396 -135.86 53.98 68.76
N ILE A 397 -135.47 53.04 69.62
CA ILE A 397 -134.86 53.37 70.91
C ILE A 397 -133.35 53.55 70.68
N ALA A 398 -132.91 54.81 70.75
CA ALA A 398 -131.51 55.20 70.74
C ALA A 398 -130.84 55.01 72.11
N ALA A 399 -129.53 54.68 72.07
CA ALA A 399 -128.53 54.69 73.17
C ALA A 399 -128.68 53.55 74.22
N SER A 400 -127.64 52.97 74.80
CA SER A 400 -126.24 53.34 75.04
C SER A 400 -125.46 52.15 75.62
N ALA A 401 -124.14 52.15 75.39
CA ALA A 401 -123.06 51.42 76.08
C ALA A 401 -122.89 49.91 75.79
#